data_AF-A0A6P1C2U2-F1
#
_entry.id   AF-A0A6P1C2U2-F1
#
_cell.length_a   1.000
_cell.length_b   1.000
_cell.length_c   1.000
_cell.angle_alpha   90.00
_cell.angle_beta   90.00
_cell.angle_gamma   90.00
#
_symmetry.space_group_name_H-M   'P 1'
#
loop_
_entity.id
_entity.type
_entity.pdbx_description
1 polymer ?
#
loop_
_entity_poly.entity_id
_entity_poly.type
_entity_poly.pdbx_seq_one_letter_code
_entity_poly.pdbx_strand_id
1 'polypeptide(L)' 'MLPMGFGYIEGVTHDYERHGTTTLFAALNVLDGAIIAQCKPRHRHQELLAFLRHSEANVPPQLDIHLVVD' A
#
# COMPACT_ATOMS: atom_id res chain seq x y z
N MET A 1 -23.63 -8.02 18.22
CA MET A 1 -24.51 -9.17 18.52
C MET A 1 -25.91 -8.85 18.02
N LEU A 2 -26.34 -9.46 16.92
CA LEU A 2 -27.71 -9.31 16.39
C LEU A 2 -28.62 -10.37 17.01
N PRO A 3 -29.92 -10.09 17.22
CA PRO A 3 -30.81 -11.05 17.85
C PRO A 3 -31.07 -12.21 16.87
N MET A 4 -30.78 -13.42 17.32
CA MET A 4 -30.98 -14.65 16.56
C MET A 4 -32.30 -15.30 16.97
N GLY A 5 -33.18 -15.57 16.00
CA GLY A 5 -34.34 -16.43 16.20
C GLY A 5 -33.92 -17.89 16.42
N PHE A 6 -34.70 -18.63 17.22
CA PHE A 6 -34.45 -20.05 17.53
C PHE A 6 -34.30 -20.87 16.24
N GLY A 7 -33.08 -21.38 15.99
CA GLY A 7 -32.78 -22.27 14.87
C GLY A 7 -31.53 -21.93 14.04
N TYR A 8 -30.92 -20.76 14.23
CA TYR A 8 -29.69 -20.39 13.52
C TYR A 8 -28.44 -20.72 14.36
N ILE A 9 -27.47 -21.41 13.74
CA ILE A 9 -26.10 -21.54 14.25
C ILE A 9 -25.48 -20.14 14.23
N GLU A 10 -24.87 -19.72 15.34
CA GLU A 10 -24.25 -18.39 15.50
C GLU A 10 -23.56 -17.90 14.23
N GLY A 11 -24.14 -16.87 13.60
CA GLY A 11 -23.47 -16.16 12.52
C GLY A 11 -22.29 -15.44 13.13
N VAL A 12 -21.08 -15.96 12.95
CA VAL A 12 -19.84 -15.25 13.25
C VAL A 12 -19.80 -14.04 12.32
N THR A 13 -20.37 -12.93 12.75
CA THR A 13 -20.14 -11.64 12.10
C THR A 13 -18.67 -11.34 12.31
N HIS A 14 -17.87 -11.38 11.25
CA HIS A 14 -16.47 -10.99 11.31
C HIS A 14 -16.42 -9.58 11.90
N ASP A 15 -15.74 -9.43 13.04
CA ASP A 15 -15.39 -8.12 13.57
C ASP A 15 -14.36 -7.51 12.60
N TYR A 16 -14.88 -6.73 11.65
CA TYR A 16 -14.06 -6.00 10.70
C TYR A 16 -14.04 -4.52 11.10
N GLU A 17 -12.96 -4.13 11.76
CA GLU A 17 -12.68 -2.74 12.13
C GLU A 17 -11.82 -2.07 11.05
N ARG A 18 -12.27 -0.93 10.51
CA ARG A 18 -11.51 -0.13 9.55
C ARG A 18 -10.77 0.99 10.28
N HIS A 19 -9.45 1.02 10.20
CA HIS A 19 -8.61 2.11 10.73
C HIS A 19 -8.42 3.29 9.76
N GLY A 20 -9.32 3.43 8.77
CA GLY A 20 -9.21 4.40 7.69
C GLY A 20 -8.40 3.90 6.50
N THR A 21 -8.05 4.81 5.58
CA THR A 21 -7.32 4.54 4.34
C THR A 21 -6.02 5.32 4.29
N THR A 22 -4.95 4.70 3.80
CA THR A 22 -3.65 5.36 3.55
C THR A 22 -3.30 5.30 2.07
N THR A 23 -2.45 6.20 1.61
CA THR A 23 -1.95 6.19 0.22
C THR A 23 -0.71 5.29 0.14
N LEU A 24 -0.77 4.24 -0.67
CA LEU A 24 0.40 3.41 -0.97
C LEU A 24 1.07 3.91 -2.25
N PHE A 25 2.35 4.27 -2.15
CA PHE A 25 3.24 4.38 -3.31
C PHE A 25 4.09 3.11 -3.38
N ALA A 26 4.16 2.49 -4.56
CA ALA A 26 4.93 1.28 -4.78
C ALA A 26 5.60 1.33 -6.16
N ALA A 27 6.84 0.87 -6.23
CA ALA A 27 7.61 0.72 -7.46
C ALA A 27 8.09 -0.74 -7.54
N LEU A 28 7.74 -1.39 -8.65
CA LEU A 28 8.14 -2.77 -8.95
C LEU A 28 9.41 -2.76 -9.81
N ASN A 29 10.45 -3.45 -9.36
CA ASN A 29 11.58 -3.79 -10.20
C ASN A 29 11.20 -4.98 -11.11
N VAL A 30 11.12 -4.73 -12.41
CA VAL A 30 10.71 -5.74 -13.40
C VAL A 30 11.74 -6.86 -13.61
N LEU A 31 13.00 -6.66 -13.21
CA LEU A 31 14.06 -7.64 -13.43
C LEU A 31 14.02 -8.79 -12.41
N ASP A 32 13.78 -8.47 -11.14
CA ASP A 32 13.86 -9.40 -10.02
C ASP A 32 12.55 -9.53 -9.22
N GLY A 33 11.54 -8.70 -9.51
CA GLY A 33 10.27 -8.69 -8.81
C GLY A 33 10.29 -7.99 -7.45
N ALA A 34 11.38 -7.32 -7.07
CA ALA A 34 11.47 -6.58 -5.83
C ALA A 34 10.52 -5.37 -5.84
N ILE A 35 9.93 -5.05 -4.68
CA ILE A 35 9.02 -3.91 -4.53
C ILE A 35 9.60 -2.93 -3.51
N ILE A 36 9.74 -1.67 -3.90
CA ILE A 36 9.98 -0.55 -2.99
C ILE A 36 8.63 0.13 -2.75
N ALA A 37 8.19 0.20 -1.50
CA ALA A 37 6.87 0.76 -1.17
C ALA A 37 6.89 1.62 0.09
N GLN A 38 6.05 2.65 0.11
CA GLN A 38 5.81 3.50 1.29
C GLN A 38 4.35 3.93 1.40
N CYS A 39 3.83 3.84 2.62
CA CYS A 39 2.55 4.47 2.96
C CYS A 39 2.75 5.96 3.26
N LYS A 40 1.87 6.80 2.72
CA LYS A 40 1.83 8.25 2.93
C LYS A 40 0.43 8.69 3.34
N PRO A 41 0.30 9.74 4.16
CA PRO A 41 -1.01 10.17 4.66
C PRO A 41 -1.90 10.77 3.57
N ARG A 42 -1.34 11.19 2.43
CA ARG A 42 -2.07 11.84 1.32
C ARG A 42 -1.48 11.45 -0.03
N HIS A 43 -2.32 11.51 -1.07
CA HIS A 43 -1.94 11.30 -2.46
C HIS A 43 -1.74 12.66 -3.16
N ARG A 44 -0.54 13.27 -3.01
CA ARG A 44 -0.17 14.51 -3.71
C ARG A 44 1.25 14.44 -4.24
N HIS A 45 1.60 15.39 -5.10
CA HIS A 45 2.92 15.44 -5.74
C HIS A 45 4.09 15.54 -4.74
N GLN A 46 3.90 16.15 -3.55
CA GLN A 46 4.94 16.26 -2.54
C GLN A 46 5.31 14.89 -1.97
N GLU A 47 4.29 14.08 -1.66
CA GLU A 47 4.44 12.72 -1.19
C GLU A 47 5.04 11.81 -2.28
N LEU A 48 4.64 12.00 -3.54
CA LEU A 48 5.26 11.31 -4.69
C LEU A 48 6.74 11.66 -4.85
N LEU A 49 7.11 12.94 -4.85
CA LEU A 49 8.51 13.37 -4.95
C LEU A 49 9.36 12.82 -3.79
N ALA A 50 8.80 12.76 -2.58
CA ALA A 50 9.48 12.14 -1.45
C ALA A 50 9.67 10.62 -1.66
N PHE A 51 8.69 9.93 -2.25
CA PHE A 51 8.79 8.53 -2.61
C PHE A 51 9.82 8.28 -3.73
N LEU A 52 9.90 9.15 -4.74
CA LEU A 52 10.90 9.04 -5.82
C LEU A 52 12.32 9.21 -5.28
N ARG A 53 12.57 10.21 -4.42
CA ARG A 53 13.86 10.37 -3.73
C ARG A 53 14.22 9.17 -2.86
N HIS A 54 13.23 8.57 -2.19
CA HIS A 54 13.45 7.35 -1.44
C HIS A 54 13.83 6.19 -2.37
N SER A 55 13.16 6.05 -3.50
CA SER A 55 13.45 5.01 -4.49
C SER A 55 14.86 5.15 -5.05
N GLU A 56 15.26 6.38 -5.43
CA GLU A 56 16.62 6.72 -5.87
C GLU A 56 17.68 6.32 -4.84
N ALA A 57 17.45 6.60 -3.56
CA ALA A 57 18.38 6.22 -2.48
C ALA A 57 18.50 4.70 -2.24
N ASN A 58 17.55 3.89 -2.74
CA ASN A 58 17.57 2.42 -2.61
C ASN A 58 18.12 1.73 -3.86
N VAL A 59 18.44 2.47 -4.92
CA VAL A 59 19.05 1.94 -6.14
C VAL A 59 20.55 2.24 -6.12
N PRO A 60 21.42 1.32 -6.56
CA PRO A 60 22.85 1.59 -6.70
C PRO A 60 23.11 2.86 -7.53
N PRO A 61 24.00 3.77 -7.08
CA PRO A 61 24.18 5.08 -7.68
C PRO A 61 24.79 5.04 -9.09
N GLN A 62 25.26 3.88 -9.56
CA GLN A 62 25.76 3.67 -10.91
C GLN A 62 24.66 3.32 -11.93
N LEU A 63 23.41 3.15 -11.47
CA LEU A 63 22.28 2.77 -12.31
C LEU A 63 21.31 3.94 -12.42
N ASP A 64 20.81 4.16 -13.63
CA ASP A 64 19.71 5.08 -13.88
C ASP A 64 18.37 4.38 -13.64
N ILE A 65 17.40 5.11 -13.08
CA ILE A 65 16.03 4.62 -12.90
C ILE A 65 15.18 5.03 -14.10
N HIS A 66 14.64 4.04 -14.82
CA HIS A 66 13.58 4.27 -15.81
C HIS A 66 12.21 4.00 -15.19
N LEU A 67 11.42 5.05 -14.99
CA LEU A 67 10.09 4.98 -14.38
C LEU A 67 8.98 4.99 -15.43
N VAL A 68 8.03 4.09 -15.27
CA VAL A 68 6.70 4.14 -15.91
C VAL A 68 5.68 4.39 -14.80
N VAL A 69 4.85 5.41 -14.96
CA VAL A 69 3.89 5.86 -13.95
C VAL A 69 2.47 5.68 -14.51
N ASP A 70 1.55 5.28 -13.63
CA ASP A 70 0.10 5.23 -13.83
C ASP A 70 -0.57 6.40 -13.09
#